data_AF-A0A7Y1XJF4-F1
#
_entry.id   AF-A0A7Y1XJF4-F1
#
_cell.length_a   1.000
_cell.length_b   1.000
_cell.length_c   1.000
_cell.angle_alpha   90.00
_cell.angle_beta   90.00
_cell.angle_gamma   90.00
#
_symmetry.space_group_name_H-M   'P 1'
#
loop_
_entity.id
_entity.type
_entity.pdbx_description
1 polymer ?
#
loop_
_entity_poly.entity_id
_entity_poly.type
_entity_poly.pdbx_seq_one_letter_code
_entity_poly.pdbx_strand_id
1 'polypeptide(L)'
;NLETGRPVYDPAAEFWKRPDESVAIWPNMWGAHSWNAMAFHPGLKLVYIPVIDVPTIVSGYKDGDYDDTLEMLSVVNGEPFDPGKLVAWDPIKNESRWTVGYDLPFNGGILTTAGNLVFQGDAHGHFNAYAADSGEKLWSVATGSNITAAPVSFSLNGRQHVLVPVGAGGGIQFVYPQMHAGDEVRGPTRLMAFALDADTPMPTFDVQARALPAQPKLQATAEEIEAGRQLYSLECKGCHGKNAVARFGGSVPDLRYATVETHEVWHGIVIGGALQVNGMPRFQFGIEESEAVRKYVLSLSAQLRESGQKRSLSE
;
A
#
# COMPACT_ATOMS: atom_id res chain seq x y z
N ASN A 1 5.93 2.46 -31.84
CA ASN A 1 6.47 2.48 -33.22
C ASN A 1 7.72 1.61 -33.23
N LEU A 2 7.73 0.47 -33.94
CA LEU A 2 8.87 -0.46 -33.93
C LEU A 2 10.09 0.07 -34.69
N GLU A 3 9.90 0.92 -35.69
CA GLU A 3 11.01 1.50 -36.46
C GLU A 3 11.83 2.48 -35.62
N THR A 4 11.17 3.27 -34.77
CA THR A 4 11.82 4.30 -33.96
C THR A 4 12.09 3.86 -32.52
N GLY A 5 11.45 2.78 -32.04
CA GLY A 5 11.46 2.38 -30.64
C GLY A 5 10.76 3.37 -29.70
N ARG A 6 10.12 4.42 -30.23
CA ARG A 6 9.45 5.45 -29.42
C ARG A 6 7.98 5.09 -29.18
N PRO A 7 7.45 5.34 -27.97
CA PRO A 7 6.01 5.33 -27.72
C PRO A 7 5.29 6.27 -28.69
N VAL A 8 4.12 5.85 -29.15
CA VAL A 8 3.18 6.74 -29.83
C VAL A 8 2.23 7.21 -28.75
N TYR A 9 2.28 8.50 -28.42
CA TYR A 9 1.41 9.06 -27.38
C TYR A 9 -0.03 9.12 -27.86
N ASP A 10 -0.96 8.74 -26.99
CA ASP A 10 -2.37 9.04 -27.17
C ASP A 10 -2.58 10.54 -26.88
N PRO A 11 -3.08 11.34 -27.84
CA PRO A 11 -3.41 12.75 -27.59
C PRO A 11 -4.36 12.96 -26.41
N ALA A 12 -5.20 11.97 -26.07
CA ALA A 12 -6.05 11.98 -24.88
C ALA A 12 -5.26 11.97 -23.57
N ALA A 13 -4.09 11.34 -23.55
CA ALA A 13 -3.23 11.20 -22.38
C ALA A 13 -2.22 12.35 -22.21
N GLU A 14 -2.15 13.31 -23.14
CA GLU A 14 -1.25 14.47 -23.08
C GLU A 14 -1.77 15.53 -22.08
N PHE A 15 -1.88 15.17 -20.80
CA PHE A 15 -2.41 16.01 -19.73
C PHE A 15 -1.70 17.38 -19.61
N TRP A 16 -0.41 17.46 -19.98
CA TRP A 16 0.36 18.71 -19.97
C TRP A 16 -0.11 19.76 -20.98
N LYS A 17 -0.94 19.36 -21.97
CA LYS A 17 -1.61 20.29 -22.89
C LYS A 17 -2.99 20.74 -22.39
N ARG A 18 -3.43 20.23 -21.24
CA ARG A 18 -4.79 20.41 -20.70
C ARG A 18 -4.72 20.82 -19.21
N PRO A 19 -4.13 21.99 -18.93
CA PRO A 19 -3.85 22.42 -17.55
C PRO A 19 -5.10 22.60 -16.68
N ASP A 20 -6.28 22.74 -17.30
CA ASP A 20 -7.56 22.96 -16.62
C ASP A 20 -8.49 21.72 -16.67
N GLU A 21 -8.01 20.57 -17.13
CA GLU A 21 -8.78 19.31 -17.18
C GLU A 21 -8.21 18.26 -16.20
N SER A 22 -9.07 17.33 -15.79
CA SER A 22 -8.65 16.10 -15.11
C SER A 22 -8.59 14.95 -16.11
N VAL A 23 -7.44 14.29 -16.21
CA VAL A 23 -7.21 13.19 -17.17
C VAL A 23 -6.86 11.92 -16.39
N ALA A 24 -7.59 10.83 -16.64
CA ALA A 24 -7.23 9.51 -16.13
C ALA A 24 -6.22 8.85 -17.07
N ILE A 25 -5.12 8.34 -16.52
CA ILE A 25 -4.05 7.67 -17.28
C ILE A 25 -3.73 6.29 -16.70
N TRP A 26 -3.41 5.36 -17.61
CA TRP A 26 -2.81 4.07 -17.30
C TRP A 26 -1.41 3.97 -17.92
N PRO A 27 -0.44 3.37 -17.21
CA PRO A 27 -0.53 2.97 -15.80
C PRO A 27 -0.58 4.18 -14.84
N ASN A 28 -0.92 3.94 -13.58
CA ASN A 28 -0.75 4.92 -12.51
C ASN A 28 0.74 5.28 -12.28
N MET A 29 0.97 6.27 -11.42
CA MET A 29 2.32 6.77 -11.05
C MET A 29 3.27 5.71 -10.44
N TRP A 30 2.75 4.60 -9.90
CA TRP A 30 3.52 3.47 -9.37
C TRP A 30 3.81 2.38 -10.42
N GLY A 31 3.29 2.56 -11.65
CA GLY A 31 3.50 1.69 -12.80
C GLY A 31 2.46 0.57 -12.93
N ALA A 32 2.43 -0.07 -14.10
CA ALA A 32 1.67 -1.31 -14.33
C ALA A 32 2.33 -2.49 -13.61
N HIS A 33 3.61 -2.35 -13.30
CA HIS A 33 4.46 -3.27 -12.57
C HIS A 33 5.51 -2.42 -11.85
N SER A 34 5.75 -2.70 -10.58
CA SER A 34 6.67 -1.92 -9.74
C SER A 34 7.87 -2.77 -9.33
N TRP A 35 8.41 -2.53 -8.13
CA TRP A 35 9.60 -3.22 -7.62
C TRP A 35 9.37 -4.69 -7.23
N ASN A 36 8.12 -5.14 -7.07
CA ASN A 36 7.79 -6.52 -6.72
C ASN A 36 8.33 -7.47 -7.79
N ALA A 37 9.22 -8.40 -7.44
CA ALA A 37 9.94 -9.19 -8.43
C ALA A 37 8.99 -10.00 -9.35
N MET A 38 9.22 -9.91 -10.66
CA MET A 38 8.73 -10.91 -11.62
C MET A 38 9.63 -12.15 -11.62
N ALA A 39 9.15 -13.26 -12.18
CA ALA A 39 9.95 -14.48 -12.32
C ALA A 39 9.80 -15.12 -13.71
N PHE A 40 10.85 -15.76 -14.22
CA PHE A 40 10.84 -16.45 -15.52
C PHE A 40 10.96 -17.96 -15.34
N HIS A 41 10.05 -18.72 -15.96
CA HIS A 41 10.13 -20.19 -16.00
C HIS A 41 10.68 -20.65 -17.35
N PRO A 42 11.94 -21.13 -17.42
CA PRO A 42 12.59 -21.45 -18.69
C PRO A 42 11.92 -22.61 -19.45
N GLY A 43 11.37 -23.60 -18.75
CA GLY A 43 10.68 -24.73 -19.39
C GLY A 43 9.41 -24.34 -20.16
N LEU A 44 8.58 -23.47 -19.57
CA LEU A 44 7.35 -22.96 -20.20
C LEU A 44 7.58 -21.71 -21.05
N LYS A 45 8.75 -21.08 -20.91
CA LYS A 45 9.11 -19.79 -21.52
C LYS A 45 8.13 -18.66 -21.16
N LEU A 46 7.66 -18.67 -19.91
CA LEU A 46 6.72 -17.67 -19.40
C LEU A 46 7.39 -16.76 -18.38
N VAL A 47 7.03 -15.48 -18.40
CA VAL A 47 7.34 -14.49 -17.37
C VAL A 47 6.08 -14.27 -16.53
N TYR A 48 6.16 -14.43 -15.22
CA TYR A 48 5.06 -14.14 -14.30
C TYR A 48 5.25 -12.75 -13.70
N ILE A 49 4.23 -11.90 -13.82
CA ILE A 49 4.31 -10.48 -13.49
C ILE A 49 3.22 -10.15 -12.45
N PRO A 50 3.57 -9.54 -11.30
CA PRO A 50 2.61 -8.85 -10.44
C PRO A 50 2.21 -7.54 -11.13
N VAL A 51 1.00 -7.51 -11.67
CA VAL A 51 0.43 -6.38 -12.38
C VAL A 51 -0.46 -5.57 -11.45
N ILE A 52 -0.27 -4.25 -11.53
CA ILE A 52 -1.08 -3.23 -10.87
C ILE A 52 -1.98 -2.64 -11.95
N ASP A 53 -3.30 -2.81 -11.83
CA ASP A 53 -4.27 -2.32 -12.82
C ASP A 53 -5.16 -1.22 -12.23
N VAL A 54 -4.50 -0.13 -11.83
CA VAL A 54 -5.14 1.05 -11.24
C VAL A 54 -4.73 2.28 -12.04
N PRO A 55 -5.65 3.20 -12.36
CA PRO A 55 -5.33 4.49 -12.98
C PRO A 55 -4.85 5.54 -11.98
N THR A 56 -4.16 6.55 -12.50
CA THR A 56 -3.99 7.84 -11.83
C THR A 56 -4.84 8.89 -12.52
N ILE A 57 -5.52 9.73 -11.75
CA ILE A 57 -6.07 11.01 -12.23
C ILE A 57 -4.99 12.07 -12.08
N VAL A 58 -4.75 12.80 -13.18
CA VAL A 58 -3.94 14.01 -13.22
C VAL A 58 -4.87 15.21 -13.29
N SER A 59 -4.83 16.13 -12.32
CA SER A 59 -5.68 17.33 -12.29
C SER A 59 -4.86 18.61 -12.18
N GLY A 60 -5.21 19.65 -12.94
CA GLY A 60 -4.72 21.00 -12.66
C GLY A 60 -3.22 21.22 -12.93
N TYR A 61 -2.66 20.60 -13.98
CA TYR A 61 -1.24 20.74 -14.36
C TYR A 61 -0.91 22.20 -14.71
N LYS A 62 -0.52 23.02 -13.72
CA LYS A 62 -0.05 24.39 -13.90
C LYS A 62 1.45 24.44 -13.55
N ASP A 63 2.24 24.95 -14.49
CA ASP A 63 3.66 25.28 -14.31
C ASP A 63 4.59 24.14 -13.84
N GLY A 64 4.25 22.88 -14.15
CA GLY A 64 5.12 21.73 -13.91
C GLY A 64 5.14 21.22 -12.46
N ASP A 65 4.20 21.67 -11.62
CA ASP A 65 4.07 21.21 -10.25
C ASP A 65 3.35 19.85 -10.18
N TYR A 66 3.99 18.85 -9.56
CA TYR A 66 3.54 17.46 -9.53
C TYR A 66 2.84 17.07 -8.22
N ASP A 67 3.05 17.82 -7.13
CA ASP A 67 2.91 17.26 -5.78
C ASP A 67 1.45 17.08 -5.30
N ASP A 68 0.51 17.85 -5.85
CA ASP A 68 -0.92 17.78 -5.51
C ASP A 68 -1.83 17.51 -6.73
N THR A 69 -1.26 17.08 -7.86
CA THR A 69 -2.01 16.87 -9.11
C THR A 69 -2.29 15.40 -9.42
N LEU A 70 -1.65 14.45 -8.72
CA LEU A 70 -1.75 13.02 -9.01
C LEU A 70 -2.45 12.25 -7.88
N GLU A 71 -3.57 11.61 -8.19
CA GLU A 71 -4.26 10.70 -7.24
C GLU A 71 -4.54 9.35 -7.89
N MET A 72 -4.25 8.25 -7.19
CA MET A 72 -4.75 6.95 -7.64
C MET A 72 -6.26 6.89 -7.43
N LEU A 73 -6.95 6.40 -8.46
CA LEU A 73 -8.40 6.31 -8.44
C LEU A 73 -8.81 4.89 -8.03
N SER A 74 -9.19 4.73 -6.76
CA SER A 74 -9.75 3.49 -6.19
C SER A 74 -11.23 3.26 -6.53
N VAL A 75 -11.90 4.19 -7.21
CA VAL A 75 -13.34 4.09 -7.49
C VAL A 75 -13.58 4.51 -8.93
N VAL A 76 -14.11 3.60 -9.74
CA VAL A 76 -14.49 3.88 -11.14
C VAL A 76 -15.98 3.61 -11.28
N ASN A 77 -16.74 4.60 -11.77
CA ASN A 77 -18.20 4.54 -11.92
C ASN A 77 -18.97 4.22 -10.61
N GLY A 78 -18.41 4.59 -9.46
CA GLY A 78 -19.03 4.37 -8.14
C GLY A 78 -18.69 3.03 -7.48
N GLU A 79 -17.94 2.15 -8.15
CA GLU A 79 -17.50 0.87 -7.60
C GLU A 79 -16.01 0.88 -7.26
N PRO A 80 -15.57 0.20 -6.17
CA PRO A 80 -14.16 -0.06 -5.92
C PRO A 80 -13.49 -0.64 -7.16
N PHE A 81 -12.39 -0.01 -7.57
CA PHE A 81 -11.62 -0.40 -8.74
C PHE A 81 -10.13 -0.29 -8.41
N ASP A 82 -9.62 -1.34 -7.81
CA ASP A 82 -8.22 -1.47 -7.45
C ASP A 82 -7.65 -2.88 -7.76
N PRO A 83 -7.94 -3.48 -8.93
CA PRO A 83 -7.54 -4.85 -9.16
C PRO A 83 -6.02 -5.01 -9.31
N GLY A 84 -5.49 -6.01 -8.62
CA GLY A 84 -4.18 -6.59 -8.90
C GLY A 84 -4.32 -7.81 -9.80
N LYS A 85 -3.24 -8.20 -10.48
CA LYS A 85 -3.24 -9.43 -11.28
C LYS A 85 -1.90 -10.16 -11.17
N LEU A 86 -1.95 -11.48 -11.19
CA LEU A 86 -0.80 -12.32 -11.55
C LEU A 86 -0.96 -12.71 -13.01
N VAL A 87 -0.09 -12.18 -13.87
CA VAL A 87 -0.13 -12.44 -15.31
C VAL A 87 1.02 -13.34 -15.70
N ALA A 88 0.71 -14.48 -16.35
CA ALA A 88 1.70 -15.23 -17.09
C ALA A 88 1.79 -14.72 -18.53
N TRP A 89 2.90 -14.07 -18.84
CA TRP A 89 3.19 -13.47 -20.13
C TRP A 89 4.07 -14.39 -20.97
N ASP A 90 3.68 -14.61 -22.23
CA ASP A 90 4.54 -15.23 -23.24
C ASP A 90 5.29 -14.12 -23.99
N PRO A 91 6.59 -13.91 -23.71
CA PRO A 91 7.36 -12.84 -24.34
C PRO A 91 7.65 -13.10 -25.82
N ILE A 92 7.49 -14.32 -26.31
CA ILE A 92 7.70 -14.68 -27.73
C ILE A 92 6.46 -14.34 -28.54
N LYS A 93 5.29 -14.69 -28.00
CA LYS A 93 3.99 -14.39 -28.64
C LYS A 93 3.46 -13.00 -28.34
N ASN A 94 4.01 -12.35 -27.31
CA ASN A 94 3.58 -11.05 -26.81
C ASN A 94 2.10 -11.05 -26.38
N GLU A 95 1.70 -12.09 -25.64
CA GLU A 95 0.33 -12.27 -25.14
C GLU A 95 0.31 -12.87 -23.73
N SER A 96 -0.77 -12.63 -23.00
CA SER A 96 -1.03 -13.34 -21.73
C SER A 96 -1.47 -14.77 -22.03
N ARG A 97 -0.86 -15.76 -21.36
CA ARG A 97 -1.30 -17.16 -21.40
C ARG A 97 -2.44 -17.43 -20.43
N TRP A 98 -2.34 -16.84 -19.24
CA TRP A 98 -3.36 -16.89 -18.21
C TRP A 98 -3.18 -15.71 -17.26
N THR A 99 -4.23 -15.40 -16.50
CA THR A 99 -4.26 -14.34 -15.50
C THR A 99 -5.05 -14.80 -14.29
N VAL A 100 -4.55 -14.50 -13.09
CA VAL A 100 -5.29 -14.60 -11.82
C VAL A 100 -5.57 -13.19 -11.32
N GLY A 101 -6.83 -12.89 -10.99
CA GLY A 101 -7.23 -11.60 -10.42
C GLY A 101 -7.05 -11.55 -8.91
N TYR A 102 -6.77 -10.35 -8.41
CA TYR A 102 -6.72 -10.00 -6.99
C TYR A 102 -7.57 -8.76 -6.74
N ASP A 103 -8.21 -8.72 -5.57
CA ASP A 103 -9.09 -7.62 -5.18
C ASP A 103 -8.30 -6.33 -4.93
N LEU A 104 -7.08 -6.44 -4.39
CA LEU A 104 -6.18 -5.32 -4.15
C LEU A 104 -4.97 -5.32 -5.11
N PRO A 105 -4.39 -4.13 -5.42
CA PRO A 105 -3.48 -3.98 -6.54
C PRO A 105 -2.02 -4.33 -6.22
N PHE A 106 -1.56 -4.09 -5.00
CA PHE A 106 -0.15 -4.22 -4.64
C PHE A 106 0.16 -5.59 -3.99
N ASN A 107 0.32 -6.60 -4.85
CA ASN A 107 0.65 -7.97 -4.43
C ASN A 107 2.16 -8.25 -4.44
N GLY A 108 2.57 -9.33 -3.79
CA GLY A 108 3.96 -9.68 -3.57
C GLY A 108 4.73 -10.06 -4.83
N GLY A 109 6.05 -10.09 -4.68
CA GLY A 109 6.94 -10.63 -5.70
C GLY A 109 6.75 -12.14 -5.89
N ILE A 110 7.29 -12.65 -6.99
CA ILE A 110 7.03 -14.01 -7.46
C ILE A 110 8.29 -14.87 -7.40
N LEU A 111 8.09 -16.15 -7.10
CA LEU A 111 9.05 -17.23 -7.38
C LEU A 111 8.40 -18.23 -8.31
N THR A 112 9.15 -18.74 -9.28
CA THR A 112 8.73 -19.93 -10.04
C THR A 112 9.79 -21.02 -9.95
N THR A 113 9.37 -22.28 -10.02
CA THR A 113 10.26 -23.43 -9.86
C THR A 113 10.02 -24.46 -10.97
N ALA A 114 11.01 -25.35 -11.18
CA ALA A 114 10.90 -26.44 -12.16
C ALA A 114 9.79 -27.46 -11.85
N GLY A 115 9.20 -27.44 -10.64
CA GLY A 115 8.08 -28.30 -10.24
C GLY A 115 6.72 -27.85 -10.78
N ASN A 116 6.66 -27.04 -11.83
CA ASN A 116 5.44 -26.41 -12.35
C ASN A 116 4.70 -25.54 -11.31
N LEU A 117 5.45 -24.77 -10.51
CA LEU A 117 4.88 -23.92 -9.46
C LEU A 117 5.25 -22.45 -9.62
N VAL A 118 4.31 -21.58 -9.28
CA VAL A 118 4.46 -20.14 -9.08
C VAL A 118 3.99 -19.81 -7.66
N PHE A 119 4.87 -19.24 -6.84
CA PHE A 119 4.55 -18.78 -5.49
C PHE A 119 4.42 -17.27 -5.47
N GLN A 120 3.38 -16.78 -4.81
CA GLN A 120 3.15 -15.35 -4.63
C GLN A 120 2.37 -15.10 -3.34
N GLY A 121 2.79 -14.09 -2.58
CA GLY A 121 2.00 -13.56 -1.49
C GLY A 121 1.08 -12.43 -1.94
N ASP A 122 -0.07 -12.25 -1.29
CA ASP A 122 -1.04 -11.21 -1.67
C ASP A 122 -1.29 -10.17 -0.57
N ALA A 123 -2.04 -9.15 -0.95
CA ALA A 123 -2.41 -8.02 -0.09
C ALA A 123 -3.37 -8.40 1.05
N HIS A 124 -4.05 -9.55 0.95
CA HIS A 124 -4.92 -10.13 2.00
C HIS A 124 -4.15 -11.06 2.96
N GLY A 125 -2.82 -11.17 2.78
CA GLY A 125 -1.97 -11.94 3.66
C GLY A 125 -2.08 -13.45 3.45
N HIS A 126 -2.41 -13.88 2.23
CA HIS A 126 -2.26 -15.27 1.82
C HIS A 126 -0.94 -15.48 1.08
N PHE A 127 -0.24 -16.55 1.43
CA PHE A 127 0.85 -17.08 0.62
C PHE A 127 0.30 -18.21 -0.25
N ASN A 128 0.34 -18.02 -1.57
CA ASN A 128 -0.31 -18.88 -2.54
C ASN A 128 0.71 -19.62 -3.40
N ALA A 129 0.34 -20.81 -3.87
CA ALA A 129 1.03 -21.53 -4.93
C ALA A 129 0.06 -21.86 -6.07
N TYR A 130 0.48 -21.57 -7.29
CA TYR A 130 -0.26 -21.78 -8.52
C TYR A 130 0.47 -22.75 -9.44
N ALA A 131 -0.27 -23.52 -10.24
CA ALA A 131 0.28 -24.25 -11.37
C ALA A 131 0.86 -23.25 -12.38
N ALA A 132 2.12 -23.43 -12.78
CA ALA A 132 2.83 -22.45 -13.59
C ALA A 132 2.32 -22.39 -15.05
N ASP A 133 1.78 -23.48 -15.56
CA ASP A 133 1.24 -23.61 -16.91
C ASP A 133 -0.21 -23.11 -17.07
N SER A 134 -1.04 -23.18 -16.02
CA SER A 134 -2.47 -22.87 -16.10
C SER A 134 -2.94 -21.71 -15.21
N GLY A 135 -2.18 -21.35 -14.17
CA GLY A 135 -2.61 -20.40 -13.15
C GLY A 135 -3.60 -20.97 -12.13
N GLU A 136 -3.85 -22.29 -12.15
CA GLU A 136 -4.71 -22.94 -11.15
C GLU A 136 -4.12 -22.80 -9.74
N LYS A 137 -4.91 -22.35 -8.78
CA LYS A 137 -4.48 -22.24 -7.38
C LYS A 137 -4.43 -23.64 -6.75
N LEU A 138 -3.24 -24.12 -6.44
CA LEU A 138 -3.01 -25.45 -5.88
C LEU A 138 -2.94 -25.44 -4.35
N TRP A 139 -2.48 -24.34 -3.77
CA TRP A 139 -2.31 -24.20 -2.33
C TRP A 139 -2.38 -22.75 -1.88
N SER A 140 -2.86 -22.53 -0.66
CA SER A 140 -2.90 -21.21 -0.03
C SER A 140 -2.86 -21.36 1.49
N VAL A 141 -2.17 -20.45 2.17
CA VAL A 141 -2.16 -20.35 3.63
C VAL A 141 -2.23 -18.89 4.07
N ALA A 142 -3.04 -18.60 5.08
CA ALA A 142 -3.07 -17.29 5.72
C ALA A 142 -1.83 -17.10 6.60
N THR A 143 -1.07 -16.04 6.40
CA THR A 143 0.13 -15.69 7.18
C THR A 143 -0.14 -14.57 8.19
N GLY A 144 -1.28 -13.89 8.05
CA GLY A 144 -1.77 -12.85 8.94
C GLY A 144 -1.35 -11.43 8.59
N SER A 145 -0.28 -11.26 7.81
CA SER A 145 0.16 -9.96 7.28
C SER A 145 0.26 -10.03 5.77
N ASN A 146 0.11 -8.90 5.09
CA ASN A 146 0.25 -8.82 3.64
C ASN A 146 1.70 -9.13 3.27
N ILE A 147 1.91 -9.61 2.05
CA ILE A 147 3.22 -10.06 1.62
C ILE A 147 3.60 -9.25 0.38
N THR A 148 4.53 -8.31 0.55
CA THR A 148 5.04 -7.51 -0.56
C THR A 148 6.32 -8.10 -1.16
N ALA A 149 7.10 -8.84 -0.36
CA ALA A 149 8.38 -9.41 -0.76
C ALA A 149 8.23 -10.60 -1.74
N ALA A 150 9.31 -10.90 -2.46
CA ALA A 150 9.40 -12.12 -3.25
C ALA A 150 9.83 -13.30 -2.37
N PRO A 151 9.23 -14.48 -2.51
CA PRO A 151 9.70 -15.70 -1.88
C PRO A 151 11.00 -16.19 -2.54
N VAL A 152 11.77 -16.99 -1.79
CA VAL A 152 12.96 -17.71 -2.29
C VAL A 152 12.83 -19.19 -1.98
N SER A 153 13.47 -20.04 -2.78
CA SER A 153 13.54 -21.48 -2.52
C SER A 153 14.99 -21.92 -2.36
N PHE A 154 15.25 -22.80 -1.41
CA PHE A 154 16.56 -23.40 -1.19
C PHE A 154 16.42 -24.85 -0.70
N SER A 155 17.53 -25.59 -0.68
CA SER A 155 17.59 -26.93 -0.09
C SER A 155 18.49 -26.91 1.14
N LEU A 156 18.06 -27.58 2.20
CA LEU A 156 18.84 -27.81 3.41
C LEU A 156 18.67 -29.26 3.82
N ASN A 157 19.80 -29.99 3.97
CA ASN A 157 19.82 -31.41 4.32
C ASN A 157 18.92 -32.29 3.42
N GLY A 158 18.89 -31.99 2.12
CA GLY A 158 18.10 -32.73 1.14
C GLY A 158 16.61 -32.39 1.11
N ARG A 159 16.14 -31.44 1.94
CA ARG A 159 14.74 -30.98 1.96
C ARG A 159 14.64 -29.58 1.37
N GLN A 160 13.73 -29.40 0.41
CA GLN A 160 13.42 -28.09 -0.17
C GLN A 160 12.59 -27.26 0.81
N HIS A 161 12.94 -25.99 0.92
CA HIS A 161 12.23 -24.98 1.71
C HIS A 161 11.88 -23.80 0.82
N VAL A 162 10.70 -23.24 1.02
CA VAL A 162 10.27 -21.96 0.44
C VAL A 162 10.18 -20.94 1.56
N LEU A 163 10.95 -19.86 1.48
CA LEU A 163 11.09 -18.83 2.49
C LEU A 163 10.50 -17.53 1.98
N VAL A 164 9.70 -16.86 2.79
CA VAL A 164 9.06 -15.59 2.44
C VAL A 164 9.08 -14.62 3.62
N PRO A 165 9.57 -13.39 3.43
CA PRO A 165 9.31 -12.30 4.36
C PRO A 165 7.83 -11.90 4.29
N VAL A 166 7.12 -12.07 5.38
CA VAL A 166 5.72 -11.67 5.57
C VAL A 166 5.71 -10.30 6.23
N GLY A 167 4.97 -9.37 5.64
CA GLY A 167 4.85 -8.00 6.11
C GLY A 167 4.79 -6.99 4.96
N ALA A 168 4.22 -5.83 5.28
CA ALA A 168 4.17 -4.69 4.40
C ALA A 168 5.56 -4.11 4.11
N GLY A 169 5.84 -3.85 2.83
CA GLY A 169 7.00 -3.09 2.39
C GLY A 169 6.64 -2.01 1.37
N GLY A 170 7.62 -1.15 1.05
CA GLY A 170 7.46 -0.11 0.03
C GLY A 170 6.70 1.15 0.51
N GLY A 171 6.81 2.23 -0.27
CA GLY A 171 6.23 3.54 0.08
C GLY A 171 4.71 3.60 -0.01
N ILE A 172 4.11 2.67 -0.74
CA ILE A 172 2.65 2.62 -0.95
C ILE A 172 1.88 2.47 0.36
N GLN A 173 2.45 1.78 1.35
CA GLN A 173 1.85 1.58 2.67
C GLN A 173 1.62 2.88 3.44
N PHE A 174 2.34 3.95 3.08
CA PHE A 174 2.22 5.26 3.71
C PHE A 174 1.14 6.10 3.05
N VAL A 175 1.06 6.09 1.73
CA VAL A 175 0.19 7.02 0.98
C VAL A 175 -1.19 6.43 0.70
N TYR A 176 -1.26 5.12 0.41
CA TYR A 176 -2.49 4.41 0.08
C TYR A 176 -2.59 3.08 0.85
N PRO A 177 -2.63 3.12 2.20
CA PRO A 177 -2.65 1.91 3.02
C PRO A 177 -3.81 0.96 2.68
N GLN A 178 -4.98 1.50 2.32
CA GLN A 178 -6.17 0.76 1.93
C GLN A 178 -6.01 -0.03 0.63
N MET A 179 -5.11 0.41 -0.28
CA MET A 179 -4.77 -0.33 -1.50
C MET A 179 -3.59 -1.29 -1.27
N HIS A 180 -2.88 -1.18 -0.15
CA HIS A 180 -1.69 -1.99 0.09
C HIS A 180 -1.97 -3.26 0.89
N ALA A 181 -2.99 -3.24 1.75
CA ALA A 181 -3.37 -4.37 2.57
C ALA A 181 -4.87 -4.33 2.90
N GLY A 182 -5.49 -5.52 3.01
CA GLY A 182 -6.85 -5.66 3.50
C GLY A 182 -6.98 -5.25 4.98
N ASP A 183 -8.17 -4.82 5.40
CA ASP A 183 -8.44 -4.34 6.77
C ASP A 183 -8.27 -5.44 7.84
N GLU A 184 -8.43 -6.70 7.45
CA GLU A 184 -8.24 -7.90 8.27
C GLU A 184 -6.77 -8.23 8.51
N VAL A 185 -5.87 -7.66 7.71
CA VAL A 185 -4.45 -7.98 7.70
C VAL A 185 -3.71 -7.21 8.79
N ARG A 186 -3.75 -7.78 10.00
CA ARG A 186 -3.25 -7.14 11.23
C ARG A 186 -2.13 -7.89 11.93
N GLY A 187 -1.66 -8.96 11.30
CA GLY A 187 -0.54 -9.76 11.80
C GLY A 187 0.80 -9.03 11.68
N PRO A 188 1.79 -9.45 12.49
CA PRO A 188 3.09 -8.80 12.54
C PRO A 188 3.99 -9.18 11.34
N THR A 189 5.07 -8.41 11.15
CA THR A 189 6.16 -8.76 10.23
C THR A 189 6.91 -9.99 10.74
N ARG A 190 7.13 -10.99 9.88
CA ARG A 190 7.80 -12.27 10.21
C ARG A 190 8.55 -12.84 9.01
N LEU A 191 9.48 -13.75 9.26
CA LEU A 191 10.07 -14.60 8.23
C LEU A 191 9.47 -16.00 8.35
N MET A 192 8.87 -16.52 7.27
CA MET A 192 8.20 -17.83 7.28
C MET A 192 8.86 -18.78 6.28
N ALA A 193 9.09 -20.02 6.70
CA ALA A 193 9.61 -21.10 5.86
C ALA A 193 8.59 -22.23 5.76
N PHE A 194 8.38 -22.73 4.55
CA PHE A 194 7.45 -23.82 4.23
C PHE A 194 8.21 -24.98 3.62
N ALA A 195 7.86 -26.21 3.99
CA ALA A 195 8.40 -27.43 3.42
C ALA A 195 7.33 -28.53 3.44
N LEU A 196 7.41 -29.49 2.52
CA LEU A 196 6.52 -30.65 2.50
C LEU A 196 6.63 -31.43 3.81
N ASP A 197 5.50 -31.90 4.34
CA ASP A 197 5.40 -32.68 5.59
C ASP A 197 5.93 -31.97 6.84
N ALA A 198 5.95 -30.63 6.84
CA ALA A 198 6.20 -29.86 8.06
C ALA A 198 4.95 -29.86 8.94
N ASP A 199 5.13 -30.15 10.24
CA ASP A 199 4.06 -30.22 11.25
C ASP A 199 4.10 -29.04 12.23
N THR A 200 4.99 -28.07 12.00
CA THR A 200 5.08 -26.87 12.82
C THR A 200 3.77 -26.09 12.73
N PRO A 201 3.07 -25.84 13.86
CA PRO A 201 1.83 -25.09 13.84
C PRO A 201 2.03 -23.67 13.30
N MET A 202 1.04 -23.17 12.56
CA MET A 202 1.04 -21.78 12.14
C MET A 202 1.04 -20.85 13.37
N PRO A 203 1.89 -19.81 13.39
CA PRO A 203 1.99 -18.92 14.54
C PRO A 203 0.71 -18.10 14.67
N THR A 204 0.09 -18.14 15.84
CA THR A 204 -1.04 -17.27 16.14
C THR A 204 -0.57 -15.83 16.37
N PHE A 205 -1.49 -14.89 16.22
CA PHE A 205 -1.29 -13.49 16.57
C PHE A 205 -2.63 -12.95 17.07
N ASP A 206 -2.55 -12.07 18.05
CA ASP A 206 -3.73 -11.45 18.62
C ASP A 206 -4.14 -10.26 17.75
N VAL A 207 -5.30 -10.37 17.11
CA VAL A 207 -5.90 -9.30 16.31
C VAL A 207 -6.61 -8.36 17.27
N GLN A 208 -5.84 -7.49 17.93
CA GLN A 208 -6.42 -6.50 18.82
C GLN A 208 -7.13 -5.41 18.01
N ALA A 209 -8.41 -5.19 18.30
CA ALA A 209 -9.14 -4.04 17.79
C ALA A 209 -8.51 -2.76 18.34
N ARG A 210 -8.21 -1.78 17.47
CA ARG A 210 -7.65 -0.51 17.92
C ARG A 210 -8.75 0.36 18.52
N ALA A 211 -8.89 0.35 19.83
CA ALA A 211 -9.72 1.33 20.52
C ALA A 211 -9.12 2.73 20.34
N LEU A 212 -9.98 3.73 20.08
CA LEU A 212 -9.56 5.12 20.04
C LEU A 212 -9.20 5.56 21.47
N PRO A 213 -7.95 5.99 21.74
CA PRO A 213 -7.57 6.37 23.09
C PRO A 213 -8.26 7.66 23.53
N ALA A 214 -8.14 7.95 24.83
CA ALA A 214 -8.45 9.28 25.33
C ALA A 214 -7.57 10.32 24.63
N GLN A 215 -8.18 11.47 24.31
CA GLN A 215 -7.55 12.56 23.58
C GLN A 215 -8.04 13.90 24.13
N PRO A 216 -7.25 14.97 23.95
CA PRO A 216 -7.68 16.32 24.26
C PRO A 216 -8.96 16.68 23.51
N LYS A 217 -9.80 17.52 24.13
CA LYS A 217 -10.95 18.10 23.42
C LYS A 217 -10.45 19.04 22.32
N LEU A 218 -11.02 18.91 21.12
CA LEU A 218 -10.76 19.84 20.04
C LEU A 218 -11.24 21.24 20.42
N GLN A 219 -10.35 22.22 20.37
CA GLN A 219 -10.64 23.64 20.47
C GLN A 219 -9.94 24.34 19.31
N ALA A 220 -10.66 24.57 18.23
CA ALA A 220 -10.13 25.17 17.01
C ALA A 220 -11.24 25.84 16.19
N THR A 221 -10.90 26.89 15.44
CA THR A 221 -11.79 27.43 14.40
C THR A 221 -11.66 26.62 13.10
N ALA A 222 -12.58 26.83 12.16
CA ALA A 222 -12.51 26.17 10.86
C ALA A 222 -11.26 26.58 10.07
N GLU A 223 -10.86 27.85 10.19
CA GLU A 223 -9.68 28.42 9.54
C GLU A 223 -8.38 27.79 10.09
N GLU A 224 -8.29 27.55 11.40
CA GLU A 224 -7.13 26.89 12.00
C GLU A 224 -7.02 25.42 11.57
N ILE A 225 -8.15 24.73 11.46
CA ILE A 225 -8.20 23.34 10.96
C ILE A 225 -7.75 23.30 9.50
N GLU A 226 -8.21 24.24 8.66
CA GLU A 226 -7.84 24.31 7.25
C GLU A 226 -6.36 24.65 7.05
N ALA A 227 -5.81 25.60 7.81
CA ALA A 227 -4.38 25.89 7.80
C ALA A 227 -3.55 24.66 8.19
N GLY A 228 -3.98 23.95 9.25
CA GLY A 228 -3.37 22.69 9.67
C GLY A 228 -3.46 21.59 8.62
N ARG A 229 -4.58 21.50 7.90
CA ARG A 229 -4.79 20.53 6.81
C ARG A 229 -3.81 20.77 5.67
N GLN A 230 -3.58 22.03 5.28
CA GLN A 230 -2.65 22.38 4.19
C GLN A 230 -1.21 21.99 4.55
N LEU A 231 -0.74 22.40 5.73
CA LEU A 231 0.58 22.03 6.25
C LEU A 231 0.73 20.51 6.36
N TYR A 232 -0.27 19.82 6.91
CA TYR A 232 -0.27 18.37 7.01
C TYR A 232 -0.16 17.70 5.63
N SER A 233 -0.92 18.19 4.65
CA SER A 233 -0.98 17.61 3.31
C SER A 233 0.38 17.68 2.61
N LEU A 234 1.12 18.76 2.86
CA LEU A 234 2.43 19.02 2.27
C LEU A 234 3.56 18.25 2.99
N GLU A 235 3.52 18.19 4.33
CA GLU A 235 4.70 17.83 5.12
C GLU A 235 4.55 16.49 5.87
N CYS A 236 3.32 16.04 6.12
CA CYS A 236 3.05 14.88 6.98
C CYS A 236 2.43 13.69 6.21
N LYS A 237 1.63 13.98 5.18
CA LYS A 237 0.87 13.01 4.36
C LYS A 237 1.75 11.87 3.82
N GLY A 238 2.98 12.18 3.40
CA GLY A 238 3.88 11.21 2.79
C GLY A 238 4.26 10.03 3.70
N CYS A 239 4.18 10.19 5.02
CA CYS A 239 4.48 9.14 6.00
C CYS A 239 3.24 8.69 6.78
N HIS A 240 2.42 9.65 7.24
CA HIS A 240 1.26 9.37 8.10
C HIS A 240 -0.05 9.16 7.32
N GLY A 241 0.02 9.22 5.99
CA GLY A 241 -1.08 8.96 5.06
C GLY A 241 -2.05 10.12 4.88
N LYS A 242 -2.88 10.02 3.83
CA LYS A 242 -3.93 11.02 3.56
C LYS A 242 -4.89 11.05 4.75
N ASN A 243 -5.21 12.24 5.24
CA ASN A 243 -6.07 12.44 6.42
C ASN A 243 -5.59 11.65 7.67
N ALA A 244 -4.28 11.50 7.85
CA ALA A 244 -3.69 10.76 8.96
C ALA A 244 -4.10 9.29 9.09
N VAL A 245 -4.62 8.70 8.01
CA VAL A 245 -4.88 7.26 7.92
C VAL A 245 -3.58 6.55 7.62
N ALA A 246 -2.98 5.89 8.62
CA ALA A 246 -1.80 5.07 8.42
C ALA A 246 -2.14 3.58 8.56
N ARG A 247 -1.35 2.72 7.91
CA ARG A 247 -1.52 1.26 7.99
C ARG A 247 -1.50 0.77 9.44
N PHE A 248 -2.46 -0.08 9.80
CA PHE A 248 -2.42 -0.79 11.09
C PHE A 248 -1.15 -1.65 11.21
N GLY A 249 -0.43 -1.53 12.32
CA GLY A 249 0.84 -2.24 12.51
C GLY A 249 1.90 -1.90 11.45
N GLY A 250 1.76 -0.77 10.74
CA GLY A 250 2.79 -0.23 9.86
C GLY A 250 3.96 0.37 10.65
N SER A 251 5.00 0.81 9.94
CA SER A 251 6.19 1.40 10.55
C SER A 251 6.00 2.85 11.05
N VAL A 252 4.88 3.49 10.72
CA VAL A 252 4.55 4.86 11.09
C VAL A 252 3.19 4.89 11.81
N PRO A 253 3.02 5.67 12.90
CA PRO A 253 1.77 5.71 13.63
C PRO A 253 0.67 6.46 12.88
N ASP A 254 -0.56 5.94 12.98
CA ASP A 254 -1.79 6.67 12.64
C ASP A 254 -2.02 7.75 13.70
N LEU A 255 -1.93 9.02 13.28
CA LEU A 255 -1.98 10.15 14.21
C LEU A 255 -3.39 10.41 14.76
N ARG A 256 -4.45 9.87 14.13
CA ARG A 256 -5.82 9.96 14.65
C ARG A 256 -5.99 9.20 15.96
N TYR A 257 -5.04 8.32 16.27
CA TYR A 257 -4.98 7.53 17.50
C TYR A 257 -3.83 7.98 18.42
N ALA A 258 -3.28 9.18 18.24
CA ALA A 258 -2.36 9.77 19.21
C ALA A 258 -3.04 9.92 20.57
N THR A 259 -2.31 9.67 21.66
CA THR A 259 -2.83 9.75 23.03
C THR A 259 -2.79 11.16 23.59
N VAL A 260 -3.39 11.40 24.76
CA VAL A 260 -3.24 12.67 25.49
C VAL A 260 -1.77 13.03 25.68
N GLU A 261 -0.96 12.08 26.13
CA GLU A 261 0.46 12.28 26.40
C GLU A 261 1.22 12.64 25.12
N THR A 262 0.88 12.00 24.00
CA THR A 262 1.46 12.33 22.69
C THR A 262 1.13 13.77 22.28
N HIS A 263 -0.12 14.19 22.53
CA HIS A 263 -0.56 15.55 22.24
C HIS A 263 0.04 16.60 23.19
N GLU A 264 0.39 16.24 24.43
CA GLU A 264 1.07 17.14 25.39
C GLU A 264 2.51 17.46 24.96
N VAL A 265 3.21 16.48 24.38
CA VAL A 265 4.60 16.65 23.91
C VAL A 265 4.71 16.92 22.40
N TRP A 266 3.59 17.23 21.74
CA TRP A 266 3.48 17.35 20.28
C TRP A 266 4.57 18.23 19.66
N HIS A 267 4.77 19.44 20.16
CA HIS A 267 5.79 20.35 19.64
C HIS A 267 7.21 19.80 19.83
N GLY A 268 7.47 19.14 20.96
CA GLY A 268 8.73 18.45 21.21
C GLY A 268 9.03 17.38 20.15
N ILE A 269 7.99 16.71 19.64
CA ILE A 269 8.11 15.75 18.54
C ILE A 269 8.34 16.47 17.21
N VAL A 270 7.40 17.34 16.80
CA VAL A 270 7.34 17.89 15.43
C VAL A 270 8.46 18.91 15.16
N ILE A 271 8.67 19.85 16.08
CA ILE A 271 9.66 20.93 15.92
C ILE A 271 10.86 20.78 16.84
N GLY A 272 10.73 20.02 17.93
CA GLY A 272 11.83 19.71 18.85
C GLY A 272 12.68 18.50 18.43
N GLY A 273 12.17 17.63 17.54
CA GLY A 273 12.90 16.47 17.04
C GLY A 273 13.04 15.32 18.05
N ALA A 274 12.18 15.23 19.06
CA ALA A 274 12.27 14.21 20.12
C ALA A 274 12.26 12.76 19.59
N LEU A 275 11.72 12.52 18.39
CA LEU A 275 11.64 11.20 17.75
C LEU A 275 12.53 11.07 16.51
N GLN A 276 13.52 11.96 16.30
CA GLN A 276 14.44 11.89 15.14
C GLN A 276 15.19 10.55 15.06
N VAL A 277 15.61 10.00 16.20
CA VAL A 277 16.29 8.70 16.25
C VAL A 277 15.40 7.53 15.83
N ASN A 278 14.08 7.72 15.86
CA ASN A 278 13.07 6.76 15.39
C ASN A 278 12.66 7.01 13.93
N GLY A 279 13.26 7.99 13.25
CA GLY A 279 12.96 8.32 11.86
C GLY A 279 11.89 9.40 11.66
N MET A 280 11.37 10.03 12.73
CA MET A 280 10.45 11.17 12.61
C MET A 280 11.26 12.47 12.42
N PRO A 281 11.23 13.11 11.23
CA PRO A 281 12.01 14.30 10.98
C PRO A 281 11.57 15.48 11.85
N ARG A 282 12.49 16.41 12.07
CA ARG A 282 12.19 17.69 12.69
C ARG A 282 11.82 18.68 11.59
N PHE A 283 10.66 19.32 11.74
CA PHE A 283 10.15 20.29 10.79
C PHE A 283 10.59 21.71 11.17
N GLN A 284 10.78 22.56 10.17
CA GLN A 284 11.12 23.98 10.35
C GLN A 284 9.86 24.85 10.51
N PHE A 285 8.91 24.39 11.32
CA PHE A 285 7.70 25.13 11.64
C PHE A 285 7.90 26.06 12.84
N GLY A 286 7.12 27.14 12.87
CA GLY A 286 6.80 27.86 14.08
C GLY A 286 5.86 27.06 15.01
N ILE A 287 5.69 27.55 16.24
CA ILE A 287 4.77 26.94 17.21
C ILE A 287 3.33 26.96 16.69
N GLU A 288 2.90 28.06 16.07
CA GLU A 288 1.54 28.23 15.56
C GLU A 288 1.21 27.24 14.44
N GLU A 289 2.14 27.05 13.49
CA GLU A 289 2.02 26.06 12.41
C GLU A 289 1.97 24.63 12.96
N SER A 290 2.84 24.32 13.93
CA SER A 290 2.83 23.02 14.61
C SER A 290 1.52 22.76 15.35
N GLU A 291 0.94 23.79 15.98
CA GLU A 291 -0.36 23.71 16.67
C GLU A 291 -1.52 23.57 15.68
N ALA A 292 -1.48 24.26 14.54
CA ALA A 292 -2.48 24.11 13.48
C ALA A 292 -2.55 22.65 12.99
N VAL A 293 -1.40 22.02 12.73
CA VAL A 293 -1.34 20.59 12.36
C VAL A 293 -1.90 19.71 13.48
N ARG A 294 -1.57 19.99 14.75
CA ARG A 294 -2.13 19.26 15.91
C ARG A 294 -3.65 19.34 15.97
N LYS A 295 -4.20 20.54 15.78
CA LYS A 295 -5.66 20.81 15.75
C LYS A 295 -6.34 20.08 14.60
N TYR A 296 -5.73 20.08 13.42
CA TYR A 296 -6.22 19.30 12.29
C TYR A 296 -6.27 17.80 12.63
N VAL A 297 -5.20 17.22 13.17
CA VAL A 297 -5.18 15.82 13.60
C VAL A 297 -6.27 15.53 14.64
N LEU A 298 -6.43 16.37 15.66
CA LEU A 298 -7.50 16.24 16.65
C LEU A 298 -8.90 16.29 16.01
N SER A 299 -9.09 17.10 14.97
CA SER A 299 -10.35 17.16 14.24
C SER A 299 -10.70 15.84 13.55
N LEU A 300 -9.71 15.17 12.97
CA LEU A 300 -9.86 13.85 12.35
C LEU A 300 -10.17 12.78 13.41
N SER A 301 -9.52 12.84 14.57
CA SER A 301 -9.82 11.95 15.68
C SER A 301 -11.24 12.13 16.23
N ALA A 302 -11.73 13.38 16.27
CA ALA A 302 -13.10 13.69 16.66
C ALA A 302 -14.12 13.11 15.67
N GLN A 303 -13.91 13.30 14.37
CA GLN A 303 -14.75 12.73 13.32
C GLN A 303 -14.79 11.20 13.39
N LEU A 304 -13.65 10.55 13.62
CA LEU A 304 -13.57 9.10 13.77
C LEU A 304 -14.44 8.61 14.93
N ARG A 305 -14.40 9.31 16.08
CA ARG A 305 -15.24 9.00 17.25
C ARG A 305 -16.74 9.09 16.93
N GLU A 306 -17.16 10.15 16.23
CA GLU A 306 -18.55 10.34 15.81
C GLU A 306 -19.01 9.25 14.83
N SER A 307 -18.17 8.87 13.86
CA SER A 307 -18.49 7.79 12.92
C SER A 307 -18.60 6.42 13.59
N GLY A 308 -17.74 6.13 14.59
CA GLY A 308 -17.77 4.90 15.35
C GLY A 308 -19.04 4.79 16.20
N GLN A 309 -19.46 5.89 16.82
CA GLN A 309 -20.73 5.95 17.56
C GLN A 309 -21.96 5.77 16.66
N LYS A 310 -21.93 6.27 15.41
CA LYS A 310 -23.03 6.06 14.46
C LYS A 310 -23.16 4.59 14.03
N ARG A 311 -22.05 3.88 13.81
CA ARG A 311 -22.06 2.43 13.50
C ARG A 311 -22.59 1.58 14.66
N SER A 312 -22.24 1.91 15.91
CA SER A 312 -22.73 1.17 17.09
C SER A 312 -24.21 1.41 17.43
N LEU A 313 -24.85 2.40 16.82
CA LEU A 313 -26.28 2.69 16.99
C LEU A 313 -27.16 2.10 15.88
N SER A 314 -26.54 1.54 14.84
CA SER A 314 -27.20 0.92 13.68
C SER A 314 -27.08 -0.61 13.63
N GLU A 315 -26.41 -1.21 14.61
CA GLU A 315 -26.36 -2.65 14.89
C GLU A 315 -27.29 -2.99 16.07
#